data_AF-A0A7C3XBL5-F1
#
_entry.id   AF-A0A7C3XBL5-F1
#
_cell.length_a   1.000
_cell.length_b   1.000
_cell.length_c   1.000
_cell.angle_alpha   90.00
_cell.angle_beta   90.00
_cell.angle_gamma   90.00
#
_symmetry.space_group_name_H-M   'P 1'
#
loop_
_entity.id
_entity.type
_entity.pdbx_description
1 polymer ?
#
loop_
_entity_poly.entity_id
_entity_poly.type
_entity_poly.pdbx_seq_one_letter_code
_entity_poly.pdbx_strand_id
1 'polypeptide(L)' 'MNDACPGGVRTCLILANGAAPGKRFVRAMAHSADVVMATDGAASRMLAMGVQPNYVVGDFDSIEPTTLSQLVP' A
#
# COMPACT_ATOMS: atom_id res chain seq x y z
N MET A 1 30.94 -1.92 16.28
CA MET A 1 29.84 -2.74 15.75
C MET A 1 28.70 -1.81 15.40
N ASN A 2 28.50 -1.51 14.12
CA ASN A 2 27.26 -0.97 13.57
C ASN A 2 27.37 -1.18 12.05
N ASP A 3 26.99 -2.39 11.65
CA ASP A 3 26.90 -2.82 10.27
C ASP A 3 25.65 -2.17 9.63
N ALA A 4 25.73 -0.88 9.33
CA ALA A 4 24.71 -0.24 8.51
C ALA A 4 24.85 -0.76 7.07
N CYS A 5 23.80 -1.41 6.56
CA CYS A 5 23.73 -1.79 5.15
C CYS A 5 24.03 -0.58 4.24
N PRO A 6 24.75 -0.71 3.11
CA PRO A 6 25.32 0.41 2.36
C PRO A 6 24.33 1.33 1.61
N GLY A 7 23.03 1.22 1.88
CA GLY A 7 21.99 2.13 1.42
C GLY A 7 21.08 2.44 2.60
N GLY A 8 20.68 3.70 2.78
CA GLY A 8 19.86 4.12 3.91
C GLY A 8 18.62 3.25 4.15
N VAL A 9 18.07 3.29 5.36
CA VAL A 9 16.88 2.51 5.73
C VAL A 9 15.75 2.82 4.76
N ARG A 10 15.35 1.83 3.96
CA ARG A 10 14.15 1.93 3.13
C ARG A 10 12.92 1.59 3.96
N THR A 11 11.87 2.36 3.75
CA THR A 11 10.62 2.28 4.48
C THR A 11 9.50 1.82 3.55
N CYS A 12 8.61 0.99 4.09
CA CYS A 12 7.49 0.46 3.34
C CYS A 12 6.21 0.61 4.16
N LEU A 13 5.16 1.17 3.55
CA LEU A 13 3.81 1.15 4.09
C LEU A 13 3.06 -0.05 3.51
N ILE A 14 2.48 -0.88 4.39
CA ILE A 14 1.59 -1.98 4.01
C ILE A 14 0.22 -1.70 4.59
N LEU A 15 -0.80 -1.55 3.73
CA LEU A 15 -2.19 -1.56 4.16
C LEU A 15 -2.74 -2.98 4.06
N ALA A 16 -2.89 -3.62 5.22
CA ALA A 16 -3.51 -4.94 5.35
C ALA A 16 -5.04 -4.85 5.42
N ASN A 17 -5.72 -5.98 5.23
CA ASN A 17 -7.19 -6.09 5.22
C ASN A 17 -7.84 -6.05 6.63
N GLY A 18 -7.28 -5.27 7.54
CA GLY A 18 -7.84 -5.03 8.87
C GLY A 18 -8.68 -3.76 8.95
N ALA A 19 -9.01 -3.34 10.17
CA ALA A 19 -9.60 -2.03 10.40
C ALA A 19 -8.61 -0.94 9.97
N ALA A 20 -8.87 -0.31 8.82
CA ALA A 20 -7.98 0.71 8.31
C ALA A 20 -8.06 2.00 9.16
N PRO A 21 -6.92 2.64 9.46
CA PRO A 21 -6.91 3.96 10.07
C PRO A 21 -7.49 5.02 9.13
N GLY A 22 -7.80 6.20 9.66
CA GLY A 22 -8.42 7.28 8.88
C GLY A 22 -7.58 7.73 7.68
N LYS A 23 -8.26 8.16 6.60
CA LYS A 23 -7.66 8.59 5.32
C LYS A 23 -6.46 9.54 5.47
N ARG A 24 -6.51 10.49 6.41
CA ARG A 24 -5.42 11.46 6.64
C ARG A 24 -4.14 10.79 7.11
N PHE A 25 -4.24 9.80 7.99
CA PHE A 25 -3.08 9.07 8.51
C PHE A 25 -2.45 8.21 7.42
N VAL A 26 -3.28 7.46 6.68
CA VAL A 26 -2.80 6.62 5.57
C VAL A 26 -2.08 7.46 4.51
N ARG A 27 -2.62 8.63 4.15
CA ARG A 27 -1.96 9.55 3.21
C ARG A 27 -0.63 10.08 3.73
N ALA A 28 -0.55 10.44 5.01
CA ALA A 28 0.69 10.92 5.62
C ALA A 28 1.78 9.84 5.61
N MET A 29 1.42 8.61 5.99
CA MET A 29 2.34 7.47 5.96
C MET A 29 2.77 7.09 4.55
N ALA A 30 1.85 7.17 3.57
CA ALA A 30 2.15 6.88 2.18
C ALA A 30 3.12 7.90 1.58
N HIS A 31 3.02 9.18 1.97
CA HIS A 31 3.95 10.22 1.54
C HIS A 31 5.35 10.06 2.13
N SER A 32 5.48 9.44 3.31
CA SER A 32 6.79 9.27 3.96
C SER A 32 7.47 7.94 3.64
N ALA A 33 6.79 7.02 2.96
CA ALA A 33 7.30 5.69 2.65
C ALA A 33 7.93 5.66 1.25
N ASP A 34 9.03 4.90 1.10
CA ASP A 34 9.66 4.68 -0.20
C ASP A 34 8.81 3.77 -1.10
N VAL A 35 8.03 2.88 -0.48
CA VAL A 35 7.15 1.92 -1.14
C VAL A 35 5.81 1.86 -0.41
N VAL A 36 4.73 1.82 -1.18
CA VAL A 36 3.34 1.68 -0.69
C VAL A 36 2.74 0.41 -1.28
N MET A 37 2.24 -0.46 -0.40
CA MET A 37 1.66 -1.75 -0.76
C MET A 37 0.26 -1.89 -0.16
N ALA A 38 -0.65 -2.53 -0.88
CA ALA A 38 -1.91 -2.99 -0.34
C ALA A 38 -2.01 -4.52 -0.43
N THR A 39 -2.62 -5.15 0.57
CA THR A 39 -3.15 -6.51 0.35
C THR A 39 -4.36 -6.42 -0.59
N ASP A 40 -4.67 -7.48 -1.33
CA ASP A 40 -5.86 -7.58 -2.21
C ASP A 40 -7.10 -6.88 -1.62
N GLY A 41 -7.67 -7.41 -0.52
CA GLY A 41 -8.88 -6.84 0.10
C GLY A 41 -8.74 -5.39 0.62
N ALA A 42 -7.53 -4.85 0.68
CA ALA A 42 -7.25 -3.47 1.08
C ALA A 42 -7.01 -2.53 -0.11
N ALA A 43 -6.81 -3.03 -1.33
CA ALA A 43 -6.47 -2.24 -2.51
C ALA A 43 -7.54 -1.19 -2.83
N SER A 44 -8.80 -1.62 -2.91
CA SER A 44 -9.95 -0.73 -3.15
C SER A 44 -10.06 0.37 -2.08
N ARG A 45 -9.78 0.05 -0.81
CA ARG A 45 -9.80 1.02 0.30
C ARG A 45 -8.67 2.04 0.17
N MET A 46 -7.46 1.60 -0.20
CA MET A 46 -6.32 2.49 -0.43
C MET A 46 -6.59 3.47 -1.57
N LEU A 47 -7.18 2.99 -2.67
CA LEU A 47 -7.57 3.81 -3.81
C LEU A 47 -8.66 4.82 -3.44
N ALA A 48 -9.69 4.43 -2.68
CA ALA A 48 -10.71 5.35 -2.17
C ALA A 48 -10.12 6.44 -1.23
N MET A 49 -8.99 6.15 -0.58
CA MET A 49 -8.23 7.11 0.21
C MET A 49 -7.34 8.05 -0.65
N GLY A 50 -7.36 7.91 -1.98
CA GLY A 50 -6.57 8.71 -2.90
C GLY A 50 -5.07 8.39 -2.82
N VAL A 51 -4.73 7.16 -2.44
CA VAL A 51 -3.36 6.65 -2.41
C VAL A 51 -3.25 5.56 -3.45
N GLN A 52 -2.27 5.69 -4.35
CA GLN A 52 -1.99 4.66 -5.36
C GLN A 52 -0.95 3.69 -4.79
N PRO A 53 -1.28 2.39 -4.63
CA PRO A 53 -0.27 1.39 -4.29
C PRO A 53 0.72 1.20 -5.44
N ASN A 54 2.00 0.96 -5.10
CA ASN A 54 2.99 0.46 -6.04
C ASN A 54 2.76 -1.03 -6.36
N TYR A 55 2.30 -1.77 -5.35
CA TYR A 55 2.05 -3.20 -5.45
C TYR A 55 0.75 -3.58 -4.73
N VAL A 56 0.03 -4.53 -5.31
CA VAL A 56 -1.09 -5.21 -4.66
C VAL A 56 -0.75 -6.70 -4.57
N VAL A 57 -0.90 -7.28 -3.38
CA VAL A 57 -0.48 -8.67 -3.11
C VAL A 57 -1.63 -9.44 -2.45
N GLY A 58 -1.93 -10.63 -2.98
CA GLY A 58 -2.97 -11.53 -2.49
C GLY A 58 -3.29 -12.60 -3.53
N ASP A 59 -4.38 -13.32 -3.30
CA ASP A 59 -4.97 -14.30 -4.23
C ASP A 59 -5.92 -13.66 -5.27
N PHE A 60 -6.24 -12.37 -5.12
CA PHE A 60 -7.07 -11.60 -6.05
C PHE A 60 -8.52 -12.10 -6.15
N ASP A 61 -9.00 -12.84 -5.15
CA ASP A 61 -10.40 -13.28 -5.08
C ASP A 61 -11.35 -12.14 -4.66
N SER A 62 -10.79 -11.06 -4.10
CA SER A 62 -11.52 -9.96 -3.46
C SER A 62 -11.45 -8.64 -4.26
N ILE A 63 -10.76 -8.61 -5.41
CA ILE A 63 -10.66 -7.42 -6.28
C ILE A 63 -11.90 -7.28 -7.16
N GLU A 64 -12.60 -6.16 -7.05
CA GLU A 64 -13.63 -5.80 -8.04
C GLU A 64 -13.00 -5.49 -9.42
N PRO A 65 -13.65 -5.84 -10.55
CA PRO A 65 -13.13 -5.59 -11.89
C PRO A 65 -12.75 -4.11 -12.16
N THR A 66 -13.47 -3.19 -11.53
CA THR A 66 -13.22 -1.74 -11.58
C THR A 66 -11.89 -1.37 -10.93
N THR A 67 -11.56 -1.99 -9.79
CA THR A 67 -10.28 -1.85 -9.10
C THR A 67 -9.15 -2.47 -9.92
N LEU A 68 -9.36 -3.64 -10.52
CA LEU A 68 -8.34 -4.28 -11.36
C LEU A 68 -7.92 -3.39 -12.53
N SER A 69 -8.88 -2.72 -13.16
CA SER A 69 -8.63 -1.78 -14.27
C SER A 69 -7.75 -0.58 -13.88
N GLN A 70 -7.66 -0.25 -12.58
CA GLN A 70 -6.81 0.83 -12.06
C GLN A 70 -5.42 0.35 -11.62
N LEU A 71 -5.21 -0.96 -11.55
CA LEU A 71 -3.98 -1.60 -11.07
C LEU A 71 -3.13 -2.19 -12.19
N VAL A 72 -3.69 -2.37 -13.39
CA VAL A 72 -3.01 -2.88 -14.57
C VAL A 72 -2.74 -1.69 -15.52
N PRO A 73 -1.50 -1.52 -16.04
CA PRO A 73 -1.19 -0.49 -17.04
C PRO A 73 -1.90 -0.71 -18.38
#